data_AF-A0A4Y2NJB0-F1
#
_entry.id   AF-A0A4Y2NJB0-F1
#
_cell.length_a   1.000
_cell.length_b   1.000
_cell.length_c   1.000
_cell.angle_alpha   90.00
_cell.angle_beta   90.00
_cell.angle_gamma   90.00
#
_symmetry.space_group_name_H-M   'P 1'
#
loop_
_entity.id
_entity.type
_entity.pdbx_description
1 polymer ?
#
loop_
_entity_poly.entity_id
_entity_poly.type
_entity_poly.pdbx_seq_one_letter_code
_entity_poly.pdbx_strand_id
1 'polypeptide(L)'
;MSVKIRRLAIQFFIKQIATHPFSPLTHTNDEFKLQIVEKDADYLRVAFQNLNCIPDHVITLSVLPHSNPNLCEIFLKEFQFQSKETPVSIIVISFTECIQNLFPNHYIIATDSSKLHCYTSIAGLSGVQQFSCRIHSLGFVFTAEILAICRALDELAVPEKDILILSNSYSALSSLKNITFHSPKVIQRLASKIHVRKNMNQKISLLWLPGHSGIFWNEKADSLAKQVTDSKPFIDWIASEDIISNLKNSQFK
;
A
#
# COMPACT_ATOMS: atom_id res chain seq x y z
N MET A 1 -3.41 35.92 -6.87
CA MET A 1 -3.64 34.55 -7.40
C MET A 1 -4.79 33.93 -6.60
N SER A 2 -5.83 33.41 -7.29
CA SER A 2 -6.99 32.79 -6.63
C SER A 2 -6.57 31.59 -5.77
N VAL A 3 -7.29 31.33 -4.66
CA VAL A 3 -7.11 30.15 -3.79
C VAL A 3 -7.15 28.86 -4.61
N LYS A 4 -8.04 28.79 -5.62
CA LYS A 4 -8.14 27.64 -6.52
C LYS A 4 -6.88 27.42 -7.34
N ILE A 5 -6.27 28.48 -7.88
CA ILE A 5 -5.05 28.39 -8.70
C ILE A 5 -3.87 27.94 -7.83
N ARG A 6 -3.74 28.50 -6.61
CA ARG A 6 -2.72 28.07 -5.64
C ARG A 6 -2.84 26.59 -5.28
N ARG A 7 -4.06 26.11 -5.03
CA ARG A 7 -4.30 24.69 -4.76
C ARG A 7 -3.90 23.79 -5.93
N LEU A 8 -4.25 24.17 -7.16
CA LEU A 8 -3.90 23.41 -8.35
C LEU A 8 -2.38 23.38 -8.57
N ALA A 9 -1.68 24.49 -8.29
CA ALA A 9 -0.22 24.54 -8.33
C ALA A 9 0.42 23.59 -7.29
N ILE A 10 -0.05 23.61 -6.04
CA ILE A 10 0.43 22.68 -5.00
C ILE A 10 0.18 21.22 -5.41
N GLN A 11 -1.00 20.90 -5.92
CA GLN A 11 -1.32 19.55 -6.42
C GLN A 11 -0.40 19.13 -7.58
N PHE A 12 -0.07 20.06 -8.47
CA PHE A 12 0.89 19.81 -9.54
C PHE A 12 2.27 19.47 -8.96
N PHE A 13 2.82 20.27 -8.05
CA PHE A 13 4.14 20.00 -7.45
C PHE A 13 4.18 18.69 -6.67
N ILE A 14 3.13 18.36 -5.90
CA ILE A 14 3.06 17.06 -5.19
C ILE A 14 3.08 15.89 -6.17
N LYS A 15 2.35 16.00 -7.30
CA LYS A 15 2.41 14.97 -8.36
C LYS A 15 3.81 14.86 -8.96
N GLN A 16 4.50 15.98 -9.14
CA GLN A 16 5.87 15.98 -9.66
C GLN A 16 6.87 15.32 -8.71
N ILE A 17 6.76 15.57 -7.40
CA ILE A 17 7.55 14.85 -6.38
C ILE A 17 7.28 13.35 -6.51
N ALA A 18 6.02 12.95 -6.62
CA ALA A 18 5.61 11.55 -6.72
C ALA A 18 6.00 10.87 -8.05
N THR A 19 6.29 11.62 -9.11
CA THR A 19 6.75 11.08 -10.40
C THR A 19 8.27 11.01 -10.53
N HIS A 20 9.03 11.51 -9.55
CA HIS A 20 10.48 11.37 -9.52
C HIS A 20 10.92 9.90 -9.72
N PRO A 21 11.94 9.61 -10.55
CA PRO A 21 12.84 10.55 -11.25
C PRO A 21 12.31 11.10 -12.58
N PHE A 22 11.17 10.62 -13.08
CA PHE A 22 10.60 10.97 -14.39
C PHE A 22 9.90 12.34 -14.43
N SER A 23 10.02 13.13 -13.37
CA SER A 23 9.44 14.47 -13.34
C SER A 23 10.20 15.39 -14.28
N PRO A 24 9.50 16.21 -15.10
CA PRO A 24 10.12 17.31 -15.82
C PRO A 24 10.82 18.35 -14.93
N LEU A 25 10.57 18.34 -13.61
CA LEU A 25 11.29 19.20 -12.65
C LEU A 25 12.71 18.67 -12.34
N THR A 26 12.95 17.37 -12.50
CA THR A 26 14.20 16.70 -12.10
C THR A 26 14.95 16.04 -13.25
N HIS A 27 14.33 15.92 -14.43
CA HIS A 27 15.00 15.41 -15.62
C HIS A 27 16.05 16.43 -16.11
N THR A 28 17.32 16.06 -16.02
CA THR A 28 18.47 16.95 -16.32
C THR A 28 18.85 17.04 -17.79
N ASN A 29 18.15 16.33 -18.67
CA ASN A 29 18.55 16.16 -20.08
C ASN A 29 17.79 17.04 -21.09
N ASP A 30 16.78 17.82 -20.68
CA ASP A 30 16.05 18.71 -21.59
C ASP A 30 16.25 20.19 -21.20
N GLU A 31 16.29 21.05 -22.22
CA GLU A 31 16.57 22.50 -22.16
C GLU A 31 15.61 23.34 -21.29
N PHE A 32 14.61 22.71 -20.65
CA PHE A 32 13.58 23.38 -19.85
C PHE A 32 13.66 22.99 -18.37
N LYS A 33 14.46 23.71 -17.58
CA LYS A 33 14.42 23.64 -16.11
C LYS A 33 13.22 24.40 -15.58
N LEU A 34 12.10 23.71 -15.36
CA LEU A 34 11.00 24.25 -14.55
C LEU A 34 11.49 24.40 -13.10
N GLN A 35 11.80 25.62 -12.68
CA GLN A 35 12.13 25.95 -11.30
C GLN A 35 10.89 26.41 -10.55
N ILE A 36 10.70 25.89 -9.34
CA ILE A 36 9.69 26.41 -8.43
C ILE A 36 10.11 27.82 -7.99
N VAL A 37 9.22 28.79 -8.16
CA VAL A 37 9.47 30.15 -7.69
C VAL A 37 9.41 30.16 -6.16
N GLU A 38 10.21 30.99 -5.49
CA GLU A 38 10.30 31.07 -4.02
C GLU A 38 8.92 31.13 -3.35
N LYS A 39 8.02 31.97 -3.89
CA LYS A 39 6.65 32.09 -3.43
C LYS A 39 5.86 30.78 -3.46
N ASP A 40 5.99 29.98 -4.52
CA ASP A 40 5.31 28.69 -4.66
C ASP A 40 5.96 27.61 -3.77
N ALA A 41 7.28 27.71 -3.56
CA ALA A 41 8.00 26.85 -2.62
C ALA A 41 7.54 27.08 -1.17
N ASP A 42 7.30 28.33 -0.78
CA ASP A 42 6.76 28.66 0.54
C ASP A 42 5.34 28.12 0.72
N TYR A 43 4.48 28.25 -0.28
CA TYR A 43 3.14 27.67 -0.22
C TYR A 43 3.17 26.14 -0.12
N LEU A 44 4.08 25.49 -0.84
CA LEU A 44 4.27 24.05 -0.75
C LEU A 44 4.74 23.66 0.66
N ARG A 45 5.72 24.38 1.22
CA ARG A 45 6.22 24.18 2.58
C ARG A 45 5.11 24.31 3.63
N VAL A 46 4.32 25.38 3.55
CA VAL A 46 3.17 25.60 4.45
C VAL A 46 2.12 24.50 4.30
N ALA A 47 1.85 24.03 3.08
CA ALA A 47 0.90 22.93 2.87
C ALA A 47 1.38 21.61 3.50
N PHE A 48 2.65 21.27 3.35
CA PHE A 48 3.26 20.11 3.99
C PHE A 48 3.27 20.25 5.52
N GLN A 49 3.61 21.43 6.06
CA GLN A 49 3.55 21.72 7.49
C GLN A 49 2.14 21.57 8.08
N ASN A 50 1.12 22.13 7.42
CA ASN A 50 -0.27 22.03 7.88
C ASN A 50 -0.79 20.58 7.89
N LEU A 51 -0.20 19.72 7.05
CA LEU A 51 -0.52 18.30 6.96
C LEU A 51 0.42 17.43 7.79
N ASN A 52 1.38 18.01 8.51
CA ASN A 52 2.46 17.30 9.24
C ASN A 52 3.23 16.29 8.36
N CYS A 53 3.40 16.60 7.07
CA CYS A 53 4.07 15.74 6.10
C CYS A 53 5.44 16.31 5.70
N ILE A 54 6.35 15.44 5.29
CA ILE A 54 7.66 15.82 4.73
C ILE A 54 7.72 15.39 3.26
N PRO A 55 8.16 16.25 2.32
CA PRO A 55 8.25 15.92 0.90
C PRO A 55 9.02 14.63 0.59
N ASP A 56 10.13 14.40 1.28
CA ASP A 56 11.00 13.21 1.07
C ASP A 56 10.31 11.90 1.45
N HIS A 57 9.22 11.98 2.21
CA HIS A 57 8.44 10.82 2.61
C HIS A 57 7.35 10.45 1.59
N VAL A 58 7.15 11.27 0.55
CA VAL A 58 6.18 10.99 -0.51
C VAL A 58 6.65 9.77 -1.30
N ILE A 59 5.76 8.79 -1.46
CA ILE A 59 6.02 7.61 -2.27
C ILE A 59 6.21 8.02 -3.73
N THR A 60 7.42 7.78 -4.24
CA THR A 60 7.79 8.10 -5.62
C THR A 60 7.54 6.93 -6.58
N LEU A 61 7.50 7.24 -7.87
CA LEU A 61 7.33 6.30 -8.94
C LEU A 61 8.56 5.38 -9.05
N SER A 62 8.32 4.08 -8.91
CA SER A 62 9.32 3.07 -9.18
C SER A 62 9.63 2.96 -10.68
N VAL A 63 10.91 2.79 -11.03
CA VAL A 63 11.45 2.79 -12.41
C VAL A 63 11.02 1.57 -13.27
N LEU A 64 10.32 0.60 -12.68
CA LEU A 64 10.00 -0.68 -13.34
C LEU A 64 8.86 -0.59 -14.38
N PRO A 65 8.91 -1.41 -15.46
CA PRO A 65 8.05 -1.27 -16.62
C PRO A 65 6.59 -1.46 -16.23
N HIS A 66 5.84 -0.39 -16.48
CA HIS A 66 4.43 -0.28 -16.23
C HIS A 66 3.68 -1.18 -17.20
N SER A 67 2.86 -2.08 -16.66
CA SER A 67 2.04 -3.07 -17.39
C SER A 67 2.76 -4.40 -17.65
N ASN A 68 2.90 -5.22 -16.60
CA ASN A 68 3.06 -6.66 -16.78
C ASN A 68 1.74 -7.34 -16.37
N PRO A 69 0.90 -7.79 -17.32
CA PRO A 69 -0.38 -8.45 -17.01
C PRO A 69 -0.21 -9.76 -16.21
N ASN A 70 1.01 -10.29 -16.12
CA ASN A 70 1.36 -11.52 -15.39
C ASN A 70 2.35 -11.25 -14.24
N LEU A 71 2.12 -10.17 -13.49
CA LEU A 71 2.96 -9.80 -12.35
C LEU A 71 2.95 -10.91 -11.26
N CYS A 72 1.77 -11.33 -10.84
CA CYS A 72 1.50 -12.33 -9.81
C CYS A 72 0.09 -12.89 -9.97
N GLU A 73 -0.17 -14.07 -9.40
CA GLU A 73 -1.53 -14.62 -9.34
C GLU A 73 -2.33 -13.92 -8.23
N ILE A 74 -3.57 -13.53 -8.52
CA ILE A 74 -4.45 -12.82 -7.57
C ILE A 74 -5.83 -13.46 -7.58
N PHE A 75 -6.16 -14.06 -6.44
CA PHE A 75 -7.42 -14.76 -6.17
C PHE A 75 -8.36 -13.85 -5.35
N LEU A 76 -9.39 -13.32 -5.99
CA LEU A 76 -10.40 -12.43 -5.41
C LEU A 76 -11.72 -13.12 -5.03
N LYS A 77 -12.23 -14.07 -5.84
CA LYS A 77 -13.55 -14.72 -5.66
C LYS A 77 -13.61 -16.13 -6.26
N GLU A 78 -12.46 -16.78 -6.45
CA GLU A 78 -12.31 -18.07 -7.09
C GLU A 78 -12.67 -19.23 -6.15
N PHE A 79 -12.76 -19.00 -4.83
CA PHE A 79 -13.01 -20.03 -3.84
C PHE A 79 -14.27 -19.78 -3.00
N GLN A 80 -14.94 -20.86 -2.59
CA GLN A 80 -16.18 -20.79 -1.81
C GLN A 80 -16.01 -20.04 -0.48
N PHE A 81 -14.90 -20.24 0.21
CA PHE A 81 -14.61 -19.59 1.50
C PHE A 81 -14.49 -18.06 1.40
N GLN A 82 -14.40 -17.51 0.19
CA GLN A 82 -14.35 -16.07 -0.05
C GLN A 82 -15.74 -15.41 -0.02
N SER A 83 -16.82 -16.18 -0.08
CA SER A 83 -18.16 -15.62 0.07
C SER A 83 -18.50 -15.34 1.54
N LYS A 84 -18.92 -14.11 1.84
CA LYS A 84 -19.43 -13.69 3.17
C LYS A 84 -20.74 -14.37 3.56
N GLU A 85 -21.46 -14.96 2.61
CA GLU A 85 -22.70 -15.71 2.86
C GLU A 85 -22.41 -17.10 3.44
N THR A 86 -21.17 -17.57 3.32
CA THR A 86 -20.76 -18.88 3.81
C THR A 86 -20.62 -18.87 5.33
N PRO A 87 -21.17 -19.87 6.05
CA PRO A 87 -20.94 -20.02 7.49
C PRO A 87 -19.45 -20.08 7.85
N VAL A 88 -19.06 -19.43 8.95
CA VAL A 88 -17.66 -19.36 9.43
C VAL A 88 -17.01 -20.74 9.57
N SER A 89 -17.74 -21.74 10.06
CA SER A 89 -17.22 -23.11 10.18
C SER A 89 -16.82 -23.71 8.84
N ILE A 90 -17.61 -23.47 7.79
CA ILE A 90 -17.33 -23.93 6.42
C ILE A 90 -16.17 -23.13 5.83
N ILE A 91 -16.13 -21.80 6.05
CA ILE A 91 -15.02 -20.96 5.59
C ILE A 91 -13.68 -21.49 6.10
N VAL A 92 -13.57 -21.78 7.40
CA VAL A 92 -12.31 -22.26 8.00
C VAL A 92 -11.89 -23.62 7.42
N ILE A 93 -12.83 -24.55 7.26
CA ILE A 93 -12.55 -25.88 6.68
C ILE A 93 -12.11 -25.76 5.22
N SER A 94 -12.90 -25.09 4.38
CA SER A 94 -12.61 -24.94 2.95
C SER A 94 -11.35 -24.11 2.69
N PHE A 95 -11.05 -23.12 3.53
CA PHE A 95 -9.77 -22.41 3.47
C PHE A 95 -8.61 -23.36 3.75
N THR A 96 -8.70 -24.16 4.82
CA THR A 96 -7.64 -25.11 5.21
C THR A 96 -7.36 -26.11 4.10
N GLU A 97 -8.42 -26.70 3.52
CA GLU A 97 -8.31 -27.61 2.38
C GLU A 97 -7.69 -26.93 1.15
N CYS A 98 -8.09 -25.69 0.84
CA CYS A 98 -7.52 -24.93 -0.27
C CYS A 98 -6.01 -24.69 -0.10
N ILE A 99 -5.58 -24.25 1.10
CA ILE A 99 -4.17 -24.03 1.38
C ILE A 99 -3.36 -25.32 1.26
N GLN A 100 -3.88 -26.43 1.79
CA GLN A 100 -3.21 -27.73 1.71
C GLN A 100 -3.09 -28.26 0.27
N ASN A 101 -4.11 -28.06 -0.55
CA ASN A 101 -4.15 -28.61 -1.91
C ASN A 101 -3.44 -27.73 -2.94
N LEU A 102 -3.63 -26.40 -2.88
CA LEU A 102 -3.15 -25.47 -3.91
C LEU A 102 -1.86 -24.76 -3.50
N PHE A 103 -1.59 -24.62 -2.20
CA PHE A 103 -0.44 -23.89 -1.69
C PHE A 103 0.43 -24.67 -0.69
N PRO A 104 0.66 -26.01 -0.85
CA PRO A 104 1.29 -26.85 0.19
C PRO A 104 2.71 -26.41 0.58
N ASN A 105 3.45 -25.81 -0.36
CA ASN A 105 4.83 -25.38 -0.16
C ASN A 105 5.00 -23.86 -0.05
N HIS A 106 3.92 -23.10 -0.05
CA HIS A 106 4.02 -21.64 0.01
C HIS A 106 4.32 -21.16 1.43
N TYR A 107 5.11 -20.10 1.53
CA TYR A 107 5.30 -19.34 2.75
C TYR A 107 4.13 -18.38 2.93
N ILE A 108 3.33 -18.60 3.96
CA ILE A 108 2.14 -17.81 4.23
C ILE A 108 2.54 -16.54 4.98
N ILE A 109 2.08 -15.42 4.45
CA ILE A 109 2.14 -14.10 5.08
C ILE A 109 0.72 -13.55 5.13
N ALA A 110 0.30 -13.04 6.27
CA ALA A 110 -0.94 -12.29 6.38
C ALA A 110 -0.66 -10.85 6.75
N THR A 111 -1.46 -9.94 6.21
CA THR A 111 -1.32 -8.50 6.43
C THR A 111 -2.66 -7.86 6.64
N ASP A 112 -2.71 -6.84 7.49
CA ASP A 112 -3.91 -6.05 7.71
C ASP A 112 -3.53 -4.62 8.12
N SER A 113 -4.49 -3.71 8.03
CA SER A 113 -4.36 -2.34 8.51
C SER A 113 -5.51 -1.94 9.41
N SER A 114 -5.26 -0.97 10.29
CA SER A 114 -6.30 -0.41 11.13
C SER A 114 -6.22 1.10 11.13
N LYS A 115 -7.38 1.77 11.05
CA LYS A 115 -7.45 3.22 11.14
C LYS A 115 -8.11 3.61 12.46
N LEU A 116 -7.31 4.19 13.35
CA LEU A 116 -7.79 4.85 14.55
C LEU A 116 -7.89 6.36 14.31
N HIS A 117 -8.42 7.10 15.29
CA HIS A 117 -8.62 8.54 15.17
C HIS A 117 -7.28 9.31 14.98
N CYS A 118 -6.23 8.88 15.68
CA CYS A 118 -4.97 9.62 15.78
C CYS A 118 -3.92 9.14 14.78
N TYR A 119 -3.95 7.86 14.39
CA TYR A 119 -3.00 7.24 13.48
C TYR A 119 -3.67 6.11 12.71
N THR A 120 -3.02 5.74 11.61
CA THR A 120 -3.29 4.50 10.91
C THR A 120 -2.14 3.55 11.25
N SER A 121 -2.43 2.27 11.37
CA SER A 121 -1.45 1.23 11.67
C SER A 121 -1.52 0.13 10.62
N ILE A 122 -0.39 -0.54 10.44
CA ILE A 122 -0.26 -1.71 9.58
C ILE A 122 0.39 -2.82 10.38
N ALA A 123 0.05 -4.05 10.05
CA ALA A 123 0.66 -5.22 10.63
C ALA A 123 0.82 -6.31 9.58
N GLY A 124 1.77 -7.20 9.85
CA GLY A 124 1.89 -8.44 9.11
C GLY A 124 2.51 -9.52 9.97
N LEU A 125 2.20 -10.75 9.62
CA LEU A 125 2.76 -11.92 10.28
C LEU A 125 3.05 -13.03 9.26
N SER A 126 4.00 -13.85 9.64
CA SER A 126 4.28 -15.14 9.03
C SER A 126 4.30 -16.22 10.12
N GLY A 127 4.62 -17.46 9.76
CA GLY A 127 4.78 -18.54 10.73
C GLY A 127 5.94 -18.34 11.73
N VAL A 128 6.83 -17.37 11.49
CA VAL A 128 8.07 -17.21 12.27
C VAL A 128 8.22 -15.79 12.84
N GLN A 129 7.71 -14.78 12.14
CA GLN A 129 7.92 -13.37 12.47
C GLN A 129 6.62 -12.59 12.36
N GLN A 130 6.59 -11.44 13.03
CA GLN A 130 5.49 -10.49 12.95
C GLN A 130 6.03 -9.08 13.07
N PHE A 131 5.34 -8.12 12.46
CA PHE A 131 5.58 -6.70 12.64
C PHE A 131 4.26 -5.97 12.87
N SER A 132 4.36 -4.83 13.55
CA SER A 132 3.29 -3.85 13.61
C SER A 132 3.88 -2.47 13.78
N CYS A 133 3.39 -1.51 12.99
CA CYS A 133 3.91 -0.16 12.97
C CYS A 133 2.80 0.86 12.67
N ARG A 134 3.09 2.12 12.99
CA ARG A 134 2.24 3.25 12.70
C ARG A 134 2.63 3.83 11.33
N ILE A 135 1.65 4.37 10.63
CA ILE A 135 1.84 5.18 9.43
C ILE A 135 1.13 6.52 9.62
N HIS A 136 1.38 7.45 8.70
CA HIS A 136 0.76 8.76 8.74
C HIS A 136 -0.78 8.69 8.75
N SER A 137 -1.44 9.46 9.63
CA SER A 137 -2.89 9.44 9.85
C SER A 137 -3.73 9.87 8.64
N LEU A 138 -3.12 10.68 7.77
CA LEU A 138 -3.69 11.05 6.47
C LEU A 138 -3.86 9.84 5.54
N GLY A 139 -3.09 8.77 5.76
CA GLY A 139 -3.16 7.54 4.99
C GLY A 139 -4.59 7.00 4.98
N PHE A 140 -5.15 6.81 3.79
CA PHE A 140 -6.42 6.08 3.67
C PHE A 140 -6.20 4.59 3.94
N VAL A 141 -7.27 3.90 4.35
CA VAL A 141 -7.23 2.44 4.58
C VAL A 141 -6.66 1.71 3.35
N PHE A 142 -7.06 2.12 2.14
CA PHE A 142 -6.49 1.60 0.90
C PHE A 142 -4.96 1.65 0.84
N THR A 143 -4.36 2.80 1.13
CA THR A 143 -2.90 2.99 1.16
C THR A 143 -2.27 2.15 2.26
N ALA A 144 -2.89 2.09 3.44
CA ALA A 144 -2.40 1.35 4.58
C ALA A 144 -2.33 -0.16 4.29
N GLU A 145 -3.38 -0.73 3.71
CA GLU A 145 -3.42 -2.15 3.29
C GLU A 145 -2.27 -2.50 2.33
N ILE A 146 -2.01 -1.64 1.35
CA ILE A 146 -0.95 -1.87 0.36
C ILE A 146 0.43 -1.71 1.01
N LEU A 147 0.57 -0.74 1.91
CA LEU A 147 1.80 -0.55 2.69
C LEU A 147 2.07 -1.73 3.63
N ALA A 148 1.03 -2.34 4.19
CA ALA A 148 1.16 -3.58 4.99
C ALA A 148 1.79 -4.69 4.15
N ILE A 149 1.29 -4.92 2.94
CA ILE A 149 1.87 -5.88 1.98
C ILE A 149 3.30 -5.51 1.62
N CYS A 150 3.55 -4.23 1.30
CA CYS A 150 4.89 -3.75 0.96
C CYS A 150 5.89 -4.00 2.09
N ARG A 151 5.48 -3.75 3.34
CA ARG A 151 6.35 -3.91 4.52
C ARG A 151 6.59 -5.37 4.83
N ALA A 152 5.58 -6.22 4.66
CA ALA A 152 5.73 -7.66 4.82
C ALA A 152 6.75 -8.24 3.83
N LEU A 153 6.76 -7.75 2.59
CA LEU A 153 7.77 -8.09 1.59
C LEU A 153 9.15 -7.46 1.84
N ASP A 154 9.32 -6.60 2.84
CA ASP A 154 10.63 -6.03 3.20
C ASP A 154 11.19 -6.64 4.48
N GLU A 155 10.36 -6.81 5.51
CA GLU A 155 10.82 -7.19 6.86
C GLU A 155 10.71 -8.68 7.16
N LEU A 156 9.67 -9.35 6.65
CA LEU A 156 9.46 -10.73 7.02
C LEU A 156 10.49 -11.59 6.29
N ALA A 157 11.28 -12.34 7.06
CA ALA A 157 12.25 -13.28 6.54
C ALA A 157 11.51 -14.32 5.69
N VAL A 158 11.75 -14.29 4.38
CA VAL A 158 11.12 -15.21 3.45
C VAL A 158 12.13 -16.31 3.11
N PRO A 159 11.82 -17.58 3.38
CA PRO A 159 12.65 -18.71 2.93
C PRO A 159 12.68 -18.79 1.40
N GLU A 160 13.50 -19.68 0.83
CA GLU A 160 13.52 -19.99 -0.62
C GLU A 160 12.25 -20.76 -1.04
N LYS A 161 11.08 -20.17 -0.81
CA LYS A 161 9.75 -20.70 -1.13
C LYS A 161 8.93 -19.61 -1.82
N ASP A 162 7.98 -20.05 -2.62
CA ASP A 162 6.94 -19.16 -3.14
C ASP A 162 6.10 -18.60 -2.00
N ILE A 163 5.59 -17.38 -2.15
CA ILE A 163 4.90 -16.63 -1.09
C ILE A 163 3.41 -16.60 -1.38
N LEU A 164 2.59 -16.91 -0.39
CA LEU A 164 1.17 -16.63 -0.41
C LEU A 164 0.85 -15.49 0.56
N ILE A 165 0.37 -14.37 0.02
CA ILE A 165 -0.04 -13.21 0.81
C ILE A 165 -1.56 -13.24 1.00
N LEU A 166 -1.98 -13.22 2.26
CA LEU A 166 -3.37 -13.16 2.69
C LEU A 166 -3.69 -11.71 3.08
N SER A 167 -4.72 -11.13 2.46
CA SER A 167 -5.21 -9.79 2.81
C SER A 167 -6.72 -9.74 2.69
N ASN A 168 -7.38 -9.02 3.61
CA ASN A 168 -8.82 -8.78 3.56
C ASN A 168 -9.21 -7.63 2.60
N SER A 169 -8.22 -6.94 2.02
CA SER A 169 -8.43 -5.74 1.21
C SER A 169 -8.70 -6.06 -0.25
N TYR A 170 -9.98 -6.27 -0.57
CA TYR A 170 -10.43 -6.52 -1.94
C TYR A 170 -10.01 -5.38 -2.89
N SER A 171 -10.08 -4.14 -2.42
CA SER A 171 -9.75 -2.96 -3.23
C SER A 171 -8.26 -2.89 -3.57
N ALA A 172 -7.37 -3.21 -2.61
CA ALA A 172 -5.93 -3.27 -2.84
C ALA A 172 -5.59 -4.34 -3.89
N LEU A 173 -6.09 -5.56 -3.69
CA LEU A 173 -5.80 -6.69 -4.57
C LEU A 173 -6.40 -6.51 -5.98
N SER A 174 -7.63 -5.99 -6.07
CA SER A 174 -8.27 -5.66 -7.35
C SER A 174 -7.52 -4.55 -8.10
N SER A 175 -7.03 -3.54 -7.37
CA SER A 175 -6.25 -2.44 -7.98
C SER A 175 -4.89 -2.91 -8.49
N LEU A 176 -4.25 -3.87 -7.83
CA LEU A 176 -3.03 -4.50 -8.31
C LEU A 176 -3.29 -5.39 -9.53
N LYS A 177 -4.39 -6.17 -9.53
CA LYS A 177 -4.81 -7.00 -10.67
C LYS A 177 -5.05 -6.18 -11.93
N ASN A 178 -5.60 -4.96 -11.77
CA ASN A 178 -5.90 -4.02 -12.84
C ASN A 178 -4.91 -2.84 -12.87
N ILE A 179 -3.62 -3.10 -12.57
CA ILE A 179 -2.61 -2.05 -12.50
C ILE A 179 -2.40 -1.38 -13.87
N THR A 180 -2.32 -0.05 -13.86
CA THR A 180 -2.00 0.79 -15.01
C THR A 180 -0.96 1.83 -14.62
N PHE A 181 -0.45 2.56 -15.61
CA PHE A 181 0.42 3.71 -15.38
C PHE A 181 -0.23 4.83 -14.54
N HIS A 182 -1.56 4.90 -14.53
CA HIS A 182 -2.32 5.89 -13.77
C HIS A 182 -2.77 5.37 -12.40
N SER A 183 -2.48 4.11 -12.06
CA SER A 183 -2.76 3.57 -10.73
C SER A 183 -2.00 4.35 -9.65
N PRO A 184 -2.51 4.36 -8.40
CA PRO A 184 -1.86 5.05 -7.31
C PRO A 184 -0.39 4.64 -7.12
N LYS A 185 0.48 5.57 -6.73
CA LYS A 185 1.92 5.30 -6.57
C LYS A 185 2.23 4.18 -5.59
N VAL A 186 1.40 4.01 -4.57
CA VAL A 186 1.52 2.91 -3.61
C VAL A 186 1.28 1.52 -4.26
N ILE A 187 0.37 1.39 -5.23
CA ILE A 187 0.17 0.15 -6.00
C ILE A 187 1.37 -0.12 -6.91
N GLN A 188 1.91 0.92 -7.55
CA GLN A 188 3.10 0.81 -8.42
C GLN A 188 4.34 0.39 -7.61
N ARG A 189 4.47 0.90 -6.38
CA ARG A 189 5.49 0.46 -5.42
C ARG A 189 5.33 -1.02 -5.07
N LEU A 190 4.12 -1.48 -4.76
CA LEU A 190 3.87 -2.89 -4.48
C LEU A 190 4.22 -3.76 -5.70
N ALA A 191 3.79 -3.36 -6.88
CA ALA A 191 4.11 -4.09 -8.11
C ALA A 191 5.61 -4.25 -8.34
N SER A 192 6.37 -3.18 -8.08
CA SER A 192 7.82 -3.21 -8.16
C SER A 192 8.47 -4.16 -7.16
N LYS A 193 7.97 -4.20 -5.91
CA LYS A 193 8.45 -5.18 -4.91
C LYS A 193 8.17 -6.61 -5.36
N ILE A 194 6.98 -6.87 -5.89
CA ILE A 194 6.61 -8.19 -6.42
C ILE A 194 7.53 -8.59 -7.57
N HIS A 195 7.82 -7.65 -8.48
CA HIS A 195 8.74 -7.90 -9.58
C HIS A 195 10.16 -8.22 -9.11
N VAL A 196 10.67 -7.51 -8.09
CA VAL A 196 11.99 -7.81 -7.50
C VAL A 196 12.02 -9.24 -6.94
N ARG A 197 11.00 -9.66 -6.20
CA ARG A 197 10.91 -11.04 -5.67
C ARG A 197 10.83 -12.08 -6.80
N LYS A 198 10.07 -11.80 -7.86
CA LYS A 198 10.00 -12.66 -9.04
C LYS A 198 11.37 -12.85 -9.71
N ASN A 199 12.18 -11.80 -9.80
CA ASN A 199 13.54 -11.89 -10.33
C ASN A 199 14.51 -12.66 -9.40
N MET A 200 14.15 -12.81 -8.12
CA MET A 200 14.84 -13.68 -7.16
C MET A 200 14.28 -15.12 -7.17
N ASN A 201 13.53 -15.51 -8.21
CA ASN A 201 12.87 -16.81 -8.35
C ASN A 201 11.87 -17.14 -7.23
N GLN A 202 11.33 -16.13 -6.53
CA GLN A 202 10.23 -16.30 -5.58
C GLN A 202 8.94 -15.81 -6.23
N LYS A 203 8.01 -16.73 -6.52
CA LYS A 203 6.68 -16.35 -7.01
C LYS A 203 5.84 -15.84 -5.86
N ILE A 204 4.99 -14.87 -6.15
CA ILE A 204 4.03 -14.33 -5.20
C ILE A 204 2.64 -14.60 -5.73
N SER A 205 1.79 -15.12 -4.86
CA SER A 205 0.36 -15.23 -5.07
C SER A 205 -0.35 -14.44 -3.97
N LEU A 206 -1.43 -13.74 -4.32
CA LEU A 206 -2.24 -12.97 -3.38
C LEU A 206 -3.64 -13.56 -3.31
N LEU A 207 -4.10 -13.83 -2.10
CA LEU A 207 -5.40 -14.42 -1.82
C LEU A 207 -6.22 -13.47 -0.94
N TRP A 208 -7.35 -13.03 -1.49
CA TRP A 208 -8.31 -12.25 -0.74
C TRP A 208 -9.04 -13.12 0.28
N LEU A 209 -9.18 -12.62 1.51
CA LEU A 209 -9.99 -13.25 2.56
C LEU A 209 -11.17 -12.34 2.95
N PRO A 210 -12.34 -12.90 3.28
CA PRO A 210 -13.38 -12.11 3.91
C PRO A 210 -12.92 -11.71 5.32
N GLY A 211 -13.09 -10.44 5.67
CA GLY A 211 -12.82 -9.96 7.04
C GLY A 211 -13.78 -10.59 8.05
N HIS A 212 -13.29 -10.82 9.28
CA HIS A 212 -14.04 -11.45 10.38
C HIS A 212 -14.60 -12.84 10.03
N SER A 213 -13.80 -13.63 9.33
CA SER A 213 -14.17 -14.94 8.80
C SER A 213 -13.71 -16.11 9.68
N GLY A 214 -13.08 -15.82 10.82
CA GLY A 214 -12.56 -16.85 11.73
C GLY A 214 -11.26 -17.52 11.24
N ILE A 215 -10.72 -17.08 10.10
CA ILE A 215 -9.43 -17.56 9.60
C ILE A 215 -8.32 -16.98 10.49
N PHE A 216 -7.61 -17.87 11.20
CA PHE A 216 -6.56 -17.51 12.17
C PHE A 216 -5.60 -16.42 11.66
N TRP A 217 -5.06 -16.60 10.45
CA TRP A 217 -4.10 -15.67 9.86
C TRP A 217 -4.66 -14.26 9.71
N ASN A 218 -5.91 -14.14 9.26
CA ASN A 218 -6.58 -12.87 9.06
C ASN A 218 -6.88 -12.18 10.40
N GLU A 219 -7.52 -12.90 11.34
CA GLU A 219 -7.89 -12.34 12.64
C GLU A 219 -6.64 -11.96 13.46
N LYS A 220 -5.53 -12.68 13.29
CA LYS A 220 -4.28 -12.35 13.96
C LYS A 220 -3.64 -11.08 13.38
N ALA A 221 -3.65 -10.89 12.06
CA ALA A 221 -3.18 -9.67 11.43
C ALA A 221 -4.02 -8.45 11.86
N ASP A 222 -5.34 -8.56 11.83
CA ASP A 222 -6.30 -7.55 12.30
C ASP A 222 -6.01 -7.15 13.75
N SER A 223 -5.86 -8.15 14.62
CA SER A 223 -5.56 -7.95 16.03
C SER A 223 -4.23 -7.22 16.23
N LEU A 224 -3.18 -7.59 15.49
CA LEU A 224 -1.88 -6.92 15.56
C LEU A 224 -1.94 -5.46 15.10
N ALA A 225 -2.71 -5.18 14.04
CA ALA A 225 -2.91 -3.81 13.55
C ALA A 225 -3.66 -2.95 14.57
N LYS A 226 -4.68 -3.51 15.24
CA LYS A 226 -5.47 -2.82 16.27
C LYS A 226 -4.71 -2.59 17.58
N GLN A 227 -3.76 -3.45 17.92
CA GLN A 227 -2.97 -3.36 19.16
C GLN A 227 -1.78 -2.40 19.07
N VAL A 228 -1.58 -1.72 17.94
CA VAL A 228 -0.50 -0.73 17.78
C VAL A 228 -0.74 0.45 18.72
N THR A 229 0.30 0.82 19.47
CA THR A 229 0.35 1.96 20.40
C THR A 229 1.41 2.97 19.96
N ASP A 230 1.46 4.14 20.60
CA ASP A 230 2.42 5.20 20.26
C ASP A 230 3.89 4.81 20.42
N SER A 231 4.19 3.78 21.20
CA SER A 231 5.54 3.21 21.36
C SER A 231 6.03 2.43 20.14
N LYS A 232 5.16 2.11 19.18
CA LYS A 232 5.52 1.34 17.99
C LYS A 232 6.23 2.23 16.95
N PRO A 233 7.12 1.63 16.13
CA PRO A 233 7.84 2.34 15.08
C PRO A 233 6.86 3.04 14.14
N PHE A 234 7.25 4.23 13.68
CA PHE A 234 6.50 5.03 12.73
C PHE A 234 7.15 4.93 11.36
N ILE A 235 6.37 4.58 10.35
CA ILE A 235 6.79 4.62 8.96
C ILE A 235 6.25 5.92 8.36
N ASP A 236 7.20 6.69 7.88
CA ASP A 236 7.00 8.03 7.38
C ASP A 236 6.32 8.11 6.01
N TRP A 237 6.27 7.00 5.26
CA TRP A 237 5.78 6.99 3.88
C TRP A 237 4.33 7.44 3.73
N ILE A 238 4.08 8.32 2.75
CA ILE A 238 2.75 8.83 2.44
C ILE A 238 2.50 8.83 0.93
N ALA A 239 1.30 8.40 0.53
CA ALA A 239 0.89 8.47 -0.87
C ALA A 239 0.55 9.92 -1.27
N SER A 240 1.02 10.34 -2.45
CA SER A 240 0.74 11.67 -3.00
C SER A 240 -0.77 11.92 -3.16
N GLU A 241 -1.51 10.87 -3.48
CA GLU A 241 -2.95 10.82 -3.66
C GLU A 241 -3.68 11.12 -2.34
N ASP A 242 -3.14 10.66 -1.21
CA ASP A 242 -3.70 10.90 0.12
C ASP A 242 -3.50 12.37 0.51
N ILE A 243 -2.31 12.93 0.27
CA ILE A 243 -2.02 14.36 0.48
C ILE A 243 -2.98 15.23 -0.36
N ILE A 244 -3.07 14.96 -1.67
CA ILE A 244 -3.89 15.72 -2.62
C ILE A 244 -5.37 15.66 -2.24
N SER A 245 -5.85 14.51 -1.79
CA SER A 245 -7.25 14.33 -1.38
C SER A 245 -7.56 15.10 -0.11
N ASN A 246 -6.67 15.06 0.88
CA ASN A 246 -6.83 15.85 2.10
C ASN A 246 -6.81 17.36 1.82
N LEU A 247 -5.92 17.85 0.93
CA LEU A 247 -5.90 19.26 0.51
C LEU A 247 -7.21 19.73 -0.14
N LYS A 248 -7.98 18.84 -0.76
CA LYS A 248 -9.31 19.18 -1.30
C LYS A 248 -10.36 19.32 -0.20
N ASN A 249 -10.26 18.51 0.86
CA ASN A 249 -11.23 18.42 1.94
C ASN A 249 -11.03 19.51 3.01
N SER A 250 -9.80 19.96 3.25
CA SER A 250 -9.47 20.98 4.26
C SER A 250 -10.02 22.38 3.96
N GLN A 251 -10.57 22.64 2.77
CA GLN A 251 -11.08 23.96 2.35
C GLN A 251 -12.60 24.10 2.37
N PHE A 252 -13.32 23.11 2.93
CA PHE A 252 -14.76 23.20 3.23
C PHE A 252 -15.03 23.38 4.74
N LYS A 253 -14.03 23.83 5.50
CA LYS A 253 -14.17 24.26 6.89
C LYS A 253 -13.67 25.69 7.03
#